data_AF-A0A7J2U3F9-F1
#
_entry.id   AF-A0A7J2U3F9-F1
#
_cell.length_a   1.000
_cell.length_b   1.000
_cell.length_c   1.000
_cell.angle_alpha   90.00
_cell.angle_beta   90.00
_cell.angle_gamma   90.00
#
_symmetry.space_group_name_H-M   'P 1'
#
loop_
_entity.id
_entity.type
_entity.pdbx_description
1 polymer ?
#
loop_
_entity_poly.entity_id
_entity_poly.type
_entity_poly.pdbx_seq_one_letter_code
_entity_poly.pdbx_strand_id
1 'polypeptide(L)'
;MSTAWLFKIATHRLFSIAKQSPVLPGTDIGWKNTFRELVYEVVPNRRYADGVVALVRSIYESCRQLGVDFKDVELSDWLMFQQSELEYPARSITLKPGYEFHITTMDYSKNTYRDVIKPTIPKSYRLLLDKILEGRQRYTGRVVLKSYGVEGGSLWVQGEVQITISMNFYYKHMARARANKGRLYGGVDVNVDRINLAIVDEEGVFRDIRTFWFEEASRKGCNRRRARSIIGMRVHEMLEYAYRHDVEALFLENPEVLGKLKLLWIKSNDRRHENYNYKVSA
;
A
#
# COMPACT_ATOMS: atom_id res chain seq x y z
N MET A 1 -17.13 -13.68 -12.28
CA MET A 1 -17.03 -13.50 -10.81
C MET A 1 -16.60 -14.75 -10.06
N SER A 2 -17.00 -15.95 -10.48
CA SER A 2 -16.65 -17.26 -9.91
C SER A 2 -15.18 -17.39 -9.47
N THR A 3 -14.21 -16.94 -10.28
CA THR A 3 -12.78 -17.00 -9.92
C THR A 3 -12.45 -16.29 -8.61
N ALA A 4 -13.04 -15.12 -8.37
CA ALA A 4 -12.81 -14.37 -7.14
C ALA A 4 -13.42 -15.08 -5.92
N TRP A 5 -14.59 -15.72 -6.10
CA TRP A 5 -15.21 -16.54 -5.06
C TRP A 5 -14.40 -17.80 -4.75
N LEU A 6 -13.95 -18.52 -5.78
CA LEU A 6 -13.08 -19.69 -5.60
C LEU A 6 -11.77 -19.31 -4.91
N PHE A 7 -11.16 -18.18 -5.30
CA PHE A 7 -9.96 -17.65 -4.64
C PHE A 7 -10.22 -17.33 -3.16
N LYS A 8 -11.35 -16.68 -2.85
CA LYS A 8 -11.77 -16.41 -1.47
C LYS A 8 -11.97 -17.68 -0.67
N ILE A 9 -12.73 -18.65 -1.19
CA ILE A 9 -12.99 -19.94 -0.54
C ILE A 9 -11.66 -20.65 -0.25
N ALA A 10 -10.77 -20.73 -1.25
CA ALA A 10 -9.46 -21.36 -1.08
C ALA A 10 -8.60 -20.64 -0.03
N THR A 11 -8.68 -19.30 0.03
CA THR A 11 -7.98 -18.50 1.04
C THR A 11 -8.51 -18.77 2.43
N HIS A 12 -9.83 -18.78 2.63
CA HIS A 12 -10.43 -19.12 3.92
C HIS A 12 -10.10 -20.55 4.34
N ARG A 13 -10.16 -21.53 3.41
CA ARG A 13 -9.80 -22.93 3.69
C ARG A 13 -8.35 -23.06 4.15
N LEU A 14 -7.42 -22.47 3.42
CA LEU A 14 -5.99 -22.49 3.79
C LEU A 14 -5.75 -21.73 5.11
N PHE A 15 -6.38 -20.58 5.29
CA PHE A 15 -6.24 -19.76 6.51
C PHE A 15 -6.67 -20.54 7.76
N SER A 16 -7.81 -21.23 7.71
CA SER A 16 -8.28 -22.09 8.80
C SER A 16 -7.32 -23.25 9.10
N ILE A 17 -6.80 -23.92 8.07
CA ILE A 17 -5.82 -25.00 8.23
C ILE A 17 -4.52 -24.48 8.84
N ALA A 18 -4.04 -23.33 8.37
CA ALA A 18 -2.81 -22.72 8.87
C ALA A 18 -2.92 -22.33 10.35
N LYS A 19 -4.09 -21.84 10.80
CA LYS A 19 -4.33 -21.52 12.22
C LYS A 19 -4.33 -22.74 13.14
N GLN A 20 -4.74 -23.89 12.62
CA GLN A 20 -4.79 -25.16 13.36
C GLN A 20 -3.48 -25.93 13.31
N SER A 21 -2.56 -25.55 12.41
CA SER A 21 -1.28 -26.22 12.24
C SER A 21 -0.35 -25.91 13.41
N PRO A 22 0.23 -26.92 14.08
CA PRO A 22 1.13 -26.70 15.22
C PRO A 22 2.45 -26.03 14.78
N VAL A 23 2.90 -26.33 13.56
CA VAL A 23 4.12 -25.78 12.96
C VAL A 23 3.80 -25.37 11.53
N LEU A 24 4.18 -24.15 11.17
CA LEU A 24 4.07 -23.63 9.81
C LEU A 24 5.45 -23.58 9.15
N PRO A 25 5.56 -23.72 7.82
CA PRO A 25 6.84 -23.66 7.14
C PRO A 25 7.54 -22.30 7.31
N GLY A 26 8.86 -22.29 7.39
CA GLY A 26 9.64 -21.05 7.55
C GLY A 26 9.95 -20.28 6.26
N THR A 27 9.69 -20.87 5.08
CA THR A 27 10.13 -20.31 3.78
C THR A 27 9.01 -20.26 2.75
N ASP A 28 9.12 -19.36 1.76
CA ASP A 28 8.23 -19.24 0.61
C ASP A 28 7.98 -20.59 -0.08
N ILE A 29 9.07 -21.31 -0.33
CA ILE A 29 9.07 -22.59 -1.04
C ILE A 29 8.42 -23.66 -0.17
N GLY A 30 8.70 -23.66 1.13
CA GLY A 30 8.06 -24.56 2.10
C GLY A 30 6.54 -24.40 2.08
N TRP A 31 6.03 -23.17 2.22
CA TRP A 31 4.59 -22.90 2.16
C TRP A 31 3.95 -23.37 0.84
N LYS A 32 4.60 -23.08 -0.28
CA LYS A 32 4.12 -23.51 -1.60
C LYS A 32 4.08 -25.03 -1.72
N ASN A 33 5.12 -25.73 -1.27
CA ASN A 33 5.16 -27.19 -1.35
C ASN A 33 4.15 -27.85 -0.41
N THR A 34 3.93 -27.29 0.79
CA THR A 34 2.98 -27.83 1.76
C THR A 34 1.52 -27.63 1.34
N PHE A 35 1.18 -26.47 0.77
CA PHE A 35 -0.23 -26.07 0.64
C PHE A 35 -0.75 -25.94 -0.80
N ARG A 36 0.11 -25.96 -1.83
CA ARG A 36 -0.33 -25.74 -3.21
C ARG A 36 -1.37 -26.75 -3.66
N GLU A 37 -1.14 -28.05 -3.43
CA GLU A 37 -2.03 -29.11 -3.91
C GLU A 37 -3.44 -28.94 -3.34
N LEU A 38 -3.54 -28.77 -2.02
CA LEU A 38 -4.78 -28.47 -1.30
C LEU A 38 -5.53 -27.26 -1.89
N VAL A 39 -4.81 -26.17 -2.17
CA VAL A 39 -5.42 -24.95 -2.73
C VAL A 39 -5.83 -25.16 -4.19
N TYR A 40 -5.03 -25.90 -4.95
CA TYR A 40 -5.27 -26.19 -6.37
C TYR A 40 -6.54 -27.02 -6.59
N GLU A 41 -6.93 -27.86 -5.64
CA GLU A 41 -8.22 -28.57 -5.66
C GLU A 41 -9.42 -27.62 -5.80
N VAL A 42 -9.31 -26.42 -5.20
CA VAL A 42 -10.36 -25.39 -5.19
C VAL A 42 -10.19 -24.42 -6.35
N VAL A 43 -8.96 -23.97 -6.60
CA VAL A 43 -8.61 -23.02 -7.67
C VAL A 43 -7.60 -23.68 -8.60
N PRO A 44 -8.03 -24.39 -9.66
CA PRO A 44 -7.17 -25.17 -10.55
C PRO A 44 -6.42 -24.28 -11.55
N ASN A 45 -5.73 -23.27 -11.04
CA ASN A 45 -4.75 -22.46 -11.75
C ASN A 45 -3.56 -22.28 -10.81
N ARG A 46 -2.41 -22.83 -11.21
CA ARG A 46 -1.22 -22.89 -10.35
C ARG A 46 -0.81 -21.51 -9.81
N ARG A 47 -0.94 -20.46 -10.61
CA ARG A 47 -0.54 -19.09 -10.23
C ARG A 47 -1.48 -18.48 -9.21
N TYR A 48 -2.78 -18.77 -9.34
CA TYR A 48 -3.77 -18.34 -8.37
C TYR A 48 -3.67 -19.16 -7.08
N ALA A 49 -3.40 -20.46 -7.17
CA ALA A 49 -3.14 -21.28 -6.00
C ALA A 49 -1.90 -20.78 -5.23
N ASP A 50 -0.79 -20.52 -5.93
CA ASP A 50 0.38 -19.87 -5.33
C ASP A 50 0.05 -18.47 -4.80
N GLY A 51 -0.85 -17.75 -5.47
CA GLY A 51 -1.37 -16.45 -5.03
C GLY A 51 -2.11 -16.50 -3.70
N VAL A 52 -2.92 -17.54 -3.46
CA VAL A 52 -3.60 -17.80 -2.17
C VAL A 52 -2.56 -18.12 -1.09
N VAL A 53 -1.62 -19.03 -1.39
CA VAL A 53 -0.55 -19.39 -0.45
C VAL A 53 0.28 -18.17 -0.05
N ALA A 54 0.67 -17.35 -1.02
CA ALA A 54 1.42 -16.12 -0.77
C ALA A 54 0.62 -15.12 0.07
N LEU A 55 -0.70 -15.01 -0.14
CA LEU A 55 -1.57 -14.13 0.64
C LEU A 55 -1.63 -14.57 2.11
N VAL A 56 -1.98 -15.84 2.38
CA VAL A 56 -2.09 -16.36 3.76
C VAL A 56 -0.76 -16.25 4.49
N ARG A 57 0.34 -16.60 3.83
CA ARG A 57 1.67 -16.45 4.42
C ARG A 57 2.00 -14.98 4.73
N SER A 58 1.68 -14.04 3.83
CA SER A 58 1.95 -12.63 4.08
C SER A 58 1.20 -12.10 5.31
N ILE A 59 0.00 -12.62 5.58
CA ILE A 59 -0.76 -12.32 6.80
C ILE A 59 -0.04 -12.89 8.01
N TYR A 60 0.35 -14.17 7.97
CA TYR A 60 1.10 -14.83 9.05
C TYR A 60 2.39 -14.08 9.41
N GLU A 61 3.22 -13.73 8.41
CA GLU A 61 4.47 -12.98 8.64
C GLU A 61 4.18 -11.58 9.19
N SER A 62 3.11 -10.93 8.74
CA SER A 62 2.70 -9.63 9.27
C SER A 62 2.29 -9.73 10.74
N CYS A 63 1.59 -10.80 11.15
CA CYS A 63 1.24 -11.05 12.55
C CYS A 63 2.50 -11.21 13.41
N ARG A 64 3.47 -12.00 12.92
CA ARG A 64 4.76 -12.18 13.62
C ARG A 64 5.53 -10.87 13.80
N GLN A 65 5.57 -10.03 12.78
CA GLN A 65 6.25 -8.73 12.85
C GLN A 65 5.55 -7.74 13.78
N LEU A 66 4.22 -7.81 13.86
CA LEU A 66 3.41 -6.92 14.70
C LEU A 66 3.20 -7.45 16.13
N GLY A 67 3.65 -8.68 16.44
CA GLY A 67 3.41 -9.31 17.75
C GLY A 67 1.94 -9.64 18.01
N VAL A 68 1.14 -9.84 16.95
CA VAL A 68 -0.28 -10.21 17.04
C VAL A 68 -0.38 -11.73 16.92
N ASP A 69 -1.23 -12.36 17.74
CA ASP A 69 -1.51 -13.79 17.58
C ASP A 69 -2.24 -14.03 16.24
N PHE A 70 -1.66 -14.87 15.40
CA PHE A 70 -2.24 -15.24 14.12
C PHE A 70 -3.63 -15.87 14.28
N LYS A 71 -3.90 -16.55 15.40
CA LYS A 71 -5.21 -17.17 15.69
C LYS A 71 -6.32 -16.16 15.89
N ASP A 72 -6.01 -14.94 16.31
CA ASP A 72 -6.99 -13.88 16.56
C ASP A 72 -7.34 -13.08 15.30
N VAL A 73 -6.59 -13.27 14.20
CA VAL A 73 -6.80 -12.50 12.97
C VAL A 73 -7.99 -13.04 12.17
N GLU A 74 -8.88 -12.16 11.75
CA GLU A 74 -10.00 -12.50 10.87
C GLU A 74 -9.83 -11.88 9.48
N LEU A 75 -10.36 -12.56 8.48
CA LEU A 75 -10.42 -12.04 7.11
C LEU A 75 -11.69 -11.21 6.96
N SER A 76 -11.54 -9.96 6.51
CA SER A 76 -12.68 -9.11 6.16
C SER A 76 -13.42 -9.60 4.92
N ASP A 77 -14.54 -8.96 4.59
CA ASP A 77 -15.24 -9.23 3.35
C ASP A 77 -14.53 -8.56 2.16
N TRP A 78 -13.95 -9.38 1.29
CA TRP A 78 -13.30 -8.95 0.07
C TRP A 78 -13.58 -9.93 -1.06
N LEU A 79 -13.44 -9.46 -2.30
CA LEU A 79 -13.58 -10.27 -3.49
C LEU A 79 -12.46 -9.92 -4.48
N MET A 80 -11.44 -10.76 -4.55
CA MET A 80 -10.27 -10.54 -5.39
C MET A 80 -9.59 -11.86 -5.76
N PHE A 81 -8.72 -11.83 -6.75
CA PHE A 81 -7.80 -12.92 -7.06
C PHE A 81 -6.50 -12.37 -7.62
N GLN A 82 -5.40 -13.07 -7.35
CA GLN A 82 -4.05 -12.63 -7.72
C GLN A 82 -3.18 -13.79 -8.18
N GLN A 83 -2.19 -13.49 -9.01
CA GLN A 83 -1.05 -14.40 -9.22
C GLN A 83 0.10 -14.05 -8.28
N SER A 84 0.88 -15.06 -7.87
CA SER A 84 2.07 -14.87 -7.02
C SER A 84 3.33 -14.62 -7.83
N GLU A 85 3.47 -15.24 -9.00
CA GLU A 85 4.73 -15.25 -9.74
C GLU A 85 5.00 -13.91 -10.43
N LEU A 86 6.16 -13.34 -10.13
CA LEU A 86 6.74 -12.18 -10.81
C LEU A 86 7.34 -12.63 -12.14
N GLU A 87 6.63 -12.44 -13.24
CA GLU A 87 7.03 -12.94 -14.56
C GLU A 87 6.63 -11.97 -15.69
N TYR A 88 7.20 -12.14 -16.89
CA TYR A 88 6.80 -11.40 -18.07
C TYR A 88 6.69 -12.32 -19.30
N PRO A 89 5.56 -12.30 -20.04
CA PRO A 89 4.29 -11.74 -19.59
C PRO A 89 3.74 -12.53 -18.40
N ALA A 90 3.06 -11.86 -17.46
CA ALA A 90 2.21 -12.52 -16.48
C ALA A 90 1.21 -13.42 -17.22
N ARG A 91 1.15 -14.73 -16.93
CA ARG A 91 0.34 -15.65 -17.76
C ARG A 91 -1.14 -15.61 -17.41
N SER A 92 -1.50 -15.41 -16.14
CA SER A 92 -2.91 -15.41 -15.72
C SER A 92 -3.56 -14.05 -15.88
N ILE A 93 -2.87 -12.96 -15.54
CA ILE A 93 -3.37 -11.59 -15.69
C ILE A 93 -2.38 -10.82 -16.57
N THR A 94 -2.58 -10.86 -17.88
CA THR A 94 -1.62 -10.37 -18.86
C THR A 94 -1.97 -8.97 -19.37
N LEU A 95 -1.11 -8.00 -19.12
CA LEU A 95 -1.07 -6.72 -19.82
C LEU A 95 -0.62 -6.90 -21.27
N LYS A 96 -1.40 -6.36 -22.21
CA LYS A 96 -1.13 -6.29 -23.65
C LYS A 96 -0.99 -4.84 -24.14
N PRO A 97 -0.39 -4.61 -25.32
CA PRO A 97 -0.44 -3.31 -25.99
C PRO A 97 -1.89 -2.79 -26.10
N GLY A 98 -2.08 -1.46 -26.09
CA GLY A 98 -3.41 -0.86 -26.03
C GLY A 98 -4.04 -0.87 -24.63
N TYR A 99 -3.28 -1.28 -23.62
CA TYR A 99 -3.64 -1.38 -22.21
C TYR A 99 -4.80 -2.34 -21.90
N GLU A 100 -4.87 -3.40 -22.68
CA GLU A 100 -5.82 -4.49 -22.48
C GLU A 100 -5.25 -5.51 -21.52
N PHE A 101 -6.10 -5.99 -20.61
CA PHE A 101 -5.76 -7.08 -19.70
C PHE A 101 -6.50 -8.33 -20.12
N HIS A 102 -5.72 -9.33 -20.50
CA HIS A 102 -6.24 -10.65 -20.77
C HIS A 102 -6.14 -11.47 -19.48
N ILE A 103 -7.28 -11.83 -18.91
CA ILE A 103 -7.37 -12.45 -17.60
C ILE A 103 -7.93 -13.86 -17.76
N THR A 104 -7.18 -14.85 -17.28
CA THR A 104 -7.71 -16.21 -17.17
C THR A 104 -8.68 -16.26 -16.01
N THR A 105 -9.94 -16.50 -16.31
CA THR A 105 -11.00 -16.76 -15.33
C THR A 105 -11.42 -18.21 -15.40
N MET A 106 -12.27 -18.61 -14.46
CA MET A 106 -12.74 -19.97 -14.28
C MET A 106 -14.14 -19.97 -13.68
N ASP A 107 -14.99 -20.88 -14.15
CA ASP A 107 -16.31 -21.14 -13.58
C ASP A 107 -16.25 -22.12 -12.40
N TYR A 108 -17.40 -22.39 -11.79
CA TYR A 108 -17.49 -23.36 -10.68
C TYR A 108 -17.27 -24.81 -11.12
N SER A 109 -17.41 -25.09 -12.42
CA SER A 109 -17.12 -26.38 -13.04
C SER A 109 -15.65 -26.56 -13.42
N LYS A 110 -14.78 -25.61 -13.04
CA LYS A 110 -13.34 -25.61 -13.30
C LYS A 110 -12.96 -25.42 -14.77
N ASN A 111 -13.90 -25.04 -15.63
CA ASN A 111 -13.55 -24.63 -16.99
C ASN A 111 -12.85 -23.28 -16.94
N THR A 112 -11.85 -23.10 -17.79
CA THR A 112 -11.07 -21.86 -17.86
C THR A 112 -11.41 -21.05 -19.09
N TYR A 113 -11.54 -19.74 -18.92
CA TYR A 113 -11.88 -18.78 -19.97
C TYR A 113 -10.86 -17.65 -19.98
N ARG A 114 -10.87 -16.87 -21.07
CA ARG A 114 -10.01 -15.70 -21.21
C ARG A 114 -10.87 -14.46 -21.40
N ASP A 115 -10.99 -13.68 -20.34
CA ASP A 115 -11.69 -12.41 -20.38
C ASP A 115 -10.72 -11.29 -20.80
N VAL A 116 -11.14 -10.45 -21.74
CA VAL A 116 -10.38 -9.26 -22.14
C VAL A 116 -11.06 -8.04 -21.55
N ILE A 117 -10.34 -7.28 -20.74
CA ILE A 117 -10.86 -6.05 -20.15
C ILE A 117 -9.97 -4.86 -20.46
N LYS A 118 -10.60 -3.71 -20.66
CA LYS A 118 -9.93 -2.44 -20.94
C LYS A 118 -10.29 -1.44 -19.85
N PRO A 119 -9.49 -1.35 -18.78
CA PRO A 119 -9.79 -0.43 -17.68
C PRO A 119 -9.55 1.02 -18.08
N THR A 120 -10.18 1.94 -17.37
CA THR A 120 -9.86 3.36 -17.44
C THR A 120 -8.50 3.61 -16.77
N ILE A 121 -7.54 4.15 -17.52
CA ILE A 121 -6.17 4.33 -17.03
C ILE A 121 -5.80 5.81 -16.94
N PRO A 122 -5.43 6.30 -15.75
CA PRO A 122 -4.89 7.65 -15.56
C PRO A 122 -3.67 7.91 -16.45
N LYS A 123 -3.55 9.14 -16.98
CA LYS A 123 -2.45 9.53 -17.89
C LYS A 123 -1.06 9.24 -17.29
N SER A 124 -0.89 9.48 -15.99
CA SER A 124 0.37 9.24 -15.28
C SER A 124 0.79 7.77 -15.29
N TYR A 125 -0.16 6.83 -15.24
CA TYR A 125 0.15 5.40 -15.22
C TYR A 125 0.37 4.81 -16.61
N ARG A 126 -0.11 5.44 -17.69
CA ARG A 126 0.15 4.98 -19.06
C ARG A 126 1.64 4.86 -19.34
N LEU A 127 2.41 5.89 -18.97
CA LEU A 127 3.87 5.88 -19.06
C LEU A 127 4.48 4.64 -18.42
N LEU A 128 4.03 4.30 -17.20
CA LEU A 128 4.57 3.14 -16.48
C LEU A 128 4.20 1.82 -17.17
N LEU A 129 2.97 1.69 -17.67
CA LEU A 129 2.52 0.50 -18.41
C LEU A 129 3.28 0.34 -19.73
N ASP A 130 3.53 1.43 -20.45
CA ASP A 130 4.33 1.42 -21.67
C ASP A 130 5.75 0.93 -21.36
N LYS A 131 6.37 1.45 -20.30
CA LYS A 131 7.70 0.99 -19.87
C LYS A 131 7.72 -0.47 -19.44
N ILE A 132 6.66 -0.99 -18.82
CA ILE A 132 6.54 -2.41 -18.50
C ILE A 132 6.55 -3.25 -19.79
N LEU A 133 5.80 -2.83 -20.81
CA LEU A 133 5.72 -3.53 -22.09
C LEU A 133 7.04 -3.46 -22.86
N GLU A 134 7.61 -2.27 -23.02
CA GLU A 134 8.89 -2.03 -23.70
C GLU A 134 10.05 -2.79 -23.02
N GLY A 135 10.16 -2.66 -21.70
CA GLY A 135 11.25 -3.22 -20.91
C GLY A 135 11.08 -4.69 -20.55
N ARG A 136 9.97 -5.31 -20.98
CA ARG A 136 9.58 -6.68 -20.60
C ARG A 136 9.67 -6.91 -19.08
N GLN A 137 9.30 -5.89 -18.31
CA GLN A 137 9.43 -5.88 -16.86
C GLN A 137 8.52 -6.95 -16.26
N ARG A 138 9.08 -7.81 -15.42
CA ARG A 138 8.27 -8.80 -14.70
C ARG A 138 7.33 -8.12 -13.72
N TYR A 139 6.09 -8.58 -13.65
CA TYR A 139 5.07 -8.05 -12.75
C TYR A 139 4.16 -9.17 -12.24
N THR A 140 3.40 -8.88 -11.19
CA THR A 140 2.25 -9.70 -10.78
C THR A 140 0.97 -8.92 -11.03
N GLY A 141 -0.09 -9.64 -11.39
CA GLY A 141 -1.43 -9.07 -11.55
C GLY A 141 -2.35 -9.48 -10.41
N ARG A 142 -3.25 -8.58 -10.04
CA ARG A 142 -4.37 -8.81 -9.13
C ARG A 142 -5.62 -8.14 -9.68
N VAL A 143 -6.76 -8.80 -9.56
CA VAL A 143 -8.06 -8.23 -9.87
C VAL A 143 -8.84 -8.08 -8.58
N VAL A 144 -9.37 -6.89 -8.33
CA VAL A 144 -10.19 -6.57 -7.15
C VAL A 144 -11.58 -6.18 -7.61
N LEU A 145 -12.60 -6.86 -7.11
CA LEU A 145 -13.99 -6.54 -7.36
C LEU A 145 -14.49 -5.68 -6.20
N LYS A 146 -14.97 -4.48 -6.52
CA LYS A 146 -15.44 -3.48 -5.54
C LYS A 146 -16.95 -3.57 -5.32
N SER A 147 -17.69 -3.82 -6.39
CA SER A 147 -19.14 -3.99 -6.34
C SER A 147 -19.59 -4.78 -7.57
N TYR A 148 -20.75 -5.38 -7.47
CA TYR A 148 -21.40 -6.10 -8.54
C TYR A 148 -22.90 -6.12 -8.29
N GLY A 149 -23.68 -6.34 -9.33
CA GLY A 149 -25.13 -6.42 -9.25
C GLY A 149 -25.72 -7.01 -10.52
N VAL A 150 -27.01 -7.31 -10.47
CA VAL A 150 -27.77 -7.76 -11.64
C VAL A 150 -28.79 -6.70 -11.97
N GLU A 151 -28.72 -6.16 -13.18
CA GLU A 151 -29.67 -5.17 -13.68
C GLU A 151 -30.19 -5.64 -15.05
N GLY A 152 -31.51 -5.75 -15.20
CA GLY A 152 -32.12 -6.23 -16.45
C GLY A 152 -31.68 -7.64 -16.88
N GLY A 153 -31.32 -8.52 -15.92
CA GLY A 153 -30.79 -9.85 -16.21
C GLY A 153 -29.30 -9.89 -16.61
N SER A 154 -28.64 -8.72 -16.69
CA SER A 154 -27.22 -8.61 -16.99
C SER A 154 -26.42 -8.37 -15.71
N LEU A 155 -25.36 -9.16 -15.52
CA LEU A 155 -24.41 -8.97 -14.43
C LEU A 155 -23.49 -7.79 -14.76
N TRP A 156 -23.48 -6.77 -13.91
CA TRP A 156 -22.46 -5.72 -13.95
C TRP A 156 -21.46 -5.92 -12.81
N VAL A 157 -20.20 -5.58 -13.08
CA VAL A 157 -19.10 -5.71 -12.13
C VAL A 157 -18.25 -4.45 -12.20
N GLN A 158 -17.99 -3.83 -11.05
CA GLN A 158 -17.06 -2.73 -10.90
C GLN A 158 -15.84 -3.21 -10.12
N GLY A 159 -14.66 -2.87 -10.60
CA GLY A 159 -13.41 -3.32 -10.00
C GLY A 159 -12.19 -2.60 -10.54
N GLU A 160 -11.03 -3.12 -10.20
CA GLU A 160 -9.74 -2.63 -10.69
C GLU A 160 -8.77 -3.78 -10.94
N VAL A 161 -7.87 -3.57 -11.89
CA VAL A 161 -6.69 -4.41 -12.08
C VAL A 161 -5.50 -3.70 -11.48
N GLN A 162 -4.85 -4.37 -10.54
CA GLN A 162 -3.63 -3.90 -9.91
C GLN A 162 -2.44 -4.65 -10.52
N ILE A 163 -1.37 -3.92 -10.81
CA ILE A 163 -0.07 -4.48 -11.20
C ILE A 163 0.93 -4.18 -10.10
N THR A 164 1.66 -5.20 -9.67
CA THR A 164 2.81 -5.05 -8.77
C THR A 164 4.10 -5.21 -9.56
N ILE A 165 4.98 -4.23 -9.47
CA ILE A 165 6.32 -4.19 -10.08
C ILE A 165 7.40 -3.97 -9.02
N SER A 166 8.67 -4.16 -9.38
CA SER A 166 9.76 -3.81 -8.47
C SER A 166 9.78 -2.30 -8.19
N MET A 167 10.08 -1.95 -6.94
CA MET A 167 10.17 -0.56 -6.52
C MET A 167 11.24 0.21 -7.31
N ASN A 168 12.38 -0.43 -7.59
CA ASN A 168 13.45 0.15 -8.40
C ASN A 168 12.99 0.50 -9.82
N PHE A 169 12.14 -0.35 -10.44
CA PHE A 169 11.58 -0.06 -11.75
C PHE A 169 10.62 1.13 -11.71
N TYR A 170 9.77 1.18 -10.68
CA TYR A 170 8.88 2.32 -10.45
C TYR A 170 9.68 3.62 -10.34
N TYR A 171 10.68 3.67 -9.46
CA TYR A 171 11.50 4.88 -9.29
C TYR A 171 12.28 5.25 -10.55
N LYS A 172 12.83 4.29 -11.29
CA LYS A 172 13.54 4.56 -12.55
C LYS A 172 12.70 5.35 -13.57
N HIS A 173 11.39 5.07 -13.64
CA HIS A 173 10.50 5.63 -14.66
C HIS A 173 9.54 6.71 -14.17
N MET A 174 9.23 6.72 -12.86
CA MET A 174 8.25 7.63 -12.26
C MET A 174 8.86 8.65 -11.30
N ALA A 175 10.16 8.54 -10.95
CA ALA A 175 10.80 9.54 -10.10
C ALA A 175 10.82 10.90 -10.81
N ARG A 176 10.20 11.90 -10.17
CA ARG A 176 10.22 13.29 -10.63
C ARG A 176 11.56 13.96 -10.34
N ALA A 177 12.22 13.56 -9.25
CA ALA A 177 13.54 13.99 -8.83
C ALA A 177 14.47 12.78 -8.83
N ARG A 178 15.55 12.82 -9.64
CA ARG A 178 16.49 11.68 -9.78
C ARG A 178 17.67 11.75 -8.83
N ALA A 179 18.05 12.96 -8.43
CA ALA A 179 19.09 13.22 -7.46
C ALA A 179 18.74 14.52 -6.73
N ASN A 180 19.06 14.55 -5.44
CA ASN A 180 19.12 15.78 -4.67
C ASN A 180 20.59 16.23 -4.65
N LYS A 181 20.86 17.41 -5.20
CA LYS A 181 22.19 18.05 -5.16
C LYS A 181 22.16 19.33 -4.31
N GLY A 182 21.13 19.42 -3.46
CA GLY A 182 20.97 20.51 -2.51
C GLY A 182 22.18 20.67 -1.62
N ARG A 183 22.27 21.83 -1.01
CA ARG A 183 23.29 22.16 0.01
C ARG A 183 22.68 22.71 1.30
N LEU A 184 21.36 22.94 1.29
CA LEU A 184 20.64 23.51 2.42
C LEU A 184 20.05 22.42 3.29
N TYR A 185 19.72 22.79 4.52
CA TYR A 185 19.14 21.91 5.51
C TYR A 185 17.77 22.44 5.91
N GLY A 186 16.78 21.56 6.02
CA GLY A 186 15.42 21.94 6.40
C GLY A 186 15.03 21.35 7.76
N GLY A 187 14.68 22.19 8.72
CA GLY A 187 14.03 21.77 9.96
C GLY A 187 12.51 21.72 9.79
N VAL A 188 11.90 20.59 10.15
CA VAL A 188 10.45 20.37 10.04
C VAL A 188 9.82 20.26 11.42
N ASP A 189 8.91 21.17 11.72
CA ASP A 189 8.05 21.15 12.92
C ASP A 189 6.62 20.75 12.52
N VAL A 190 6.06 19.75 13.19
CA VAL A 190 4.77 19.14 12.84
C VAL A 190 3.76 19.39 13.96
N ASN A 191 2.69 20.12 13.65
CA ASN A 191 1.58 20.37 14.56
C ASN A 191 0.34 19.56 14.13
N VAL A 192 -0.75 19.72 14.89
CA VAL A 192 -2.03 19.03 14.66
C VAL A 192 -2.71 19.49 13.37
N ASP A 193 -2.42 20.70 12.90
CA ASP A 193 -3.12 21.42 11.84
C ASP A 193 -2.18 22.06 10.79
N ARG A 194 -0.86 21.94 10.98
CA ARG A 194 0.15 22.50 10.06
C ARG A 194 1.47 21.75 10.12
N ILE A 195 2.28 21.96 9.09
CA ILE A 195 3.71 21.64 9.08
C ILE A 195 4.48 22.92 8.78
N ASN A 196 5.49 23.24 9.60
CA ASN A 196 6.41 24.34 9.38
C ASN A 196 7.75 23.80 8.87
N LEU A 197 8.28 24.42 7.82
CA LEU A 197 9.61 24.14 7.28
C LEU A 197 10.46 25.39 7.42
N ALA A 198 11.59 25.30 8.12
CA ALA A 198 12.62 26.32 8.17
C ALA A 198 13.86 25.82 7.41
N ILE A 199 14.43 26.63 6.52
CA ILE A 199 15.57 26.28 5.68
C ILE A 199 16.77 27.12 6.11
N VAL A 200 17.91 26.46 6.30
CA VAL A 200 19.20 27.06 6.67
C VAL A 200 20.31 26.54 5.77
N ASP A 201 21.44 27.23 5.70
CA ASP A 201 22.66 26.72 5.06
C ASP A 201 23.56 25.95 6.03
N GLU A 202 24.76 25.59 5.58
CA GLU A 202 25.75 24.84 6.35
C GLU A 202 26.31 25.61 7.54
N GLU A 203 26.30 26.94 7.48
CA GLU A 203 26.67 27.82 8.59
C GLU A 203 25.51 28.07 9.57
N GLY A 204 24.32 27.54 9.29
CA GLY A 204 23.12 27.73 10.10
C GLY A 204 22.44 29.08 9.89
N VAL A 205 22.79 29.80 8.82
CA VAL A 205 22.14 31.05 8.44
C VAL A 205 20.77 30.73 7.84
N PHE A 206 19.76 31.38 8.40
CA PHE A 206 18.39 31.25 7.94
C PHE A 206 18.22 31.75 6.51
N ARG A 207 17.62 30.91 5.66
CA ARG A 207 17.38 31.18 4.23
C ARG A 207 15.91 31.39 3.92
N ASP A 208 15.03 30.57 4.47
CA ASP A 208 13.59 30.66 4.20
C ASP A 208 12.72 29.95 5.26
N ILE A 209 11.44 30.30 5.32
CA ILE A 209 10.43 29.59 6.11
C ILE A 209 9.12 29.47 5.33
N ARG A 210 8.48 28.30 5.44
CA ARG A 210 7.15 28.10 4.88
C ARG A 210 6.28 27.25 5.79
N THR A 211 5.03 27.68 5.95
CA THR A 211 4.00 26.94 6.67
C THR A 211 3.00 26.32 5.68
N PHE A 212 2.67 25.05 5.92
CA PHE A 212 1.72 24.27 5.14
C PHE A 212 0.52 23.90 6.03
N TRP A 213 -0.59 24.63 5.86
CA TRP A 213 -1.80 24.46 6.67
C TRP A 213 -2.69 23.33 6.16
N PHE A 214 -3.29 22.58 7.10
CA PHE A 214 -4.30 21.54 6.89
C PHE A 214 -5.32 21.50 8.03
N GLU A 215 -5.75 22.65 8.51
CA GLU A 215 -6.72 22.77 9.61
C GLU A 215 -7.99 21.94 9.39
N GLU A 216 -8.42 21.77 8.14
CA GLU A 216 -9.56 20.94 7.76
C GLU A 216 -9.41 19.46 8.16
N ALA A 217 -8.18 18.96 8.31
CA ALA A 217 -7.91 17.61 8.81
C ALA A 217 -8.16 17.50 10.32
N SER A 218 -8.03 18.60 11.06
CA SER A 218 -8.11 18.69 12.52
C SER A 218 -9.51 19.07 13.01
N ARG A 219 -10.40 19.50 12.09
CA ARG A 219 -11.79 19.86 12.42
C ARG A 219 -12.61 18.65 12.87
N LYS A 220 -13.50 18.88 13.83
CA LYS A 220 -14.46 17.89 14.32
C LYS A 220 -15.34 17.41 13.15
N GLY A 221 -15.39 16.09 12.92
CA GLY A 221 -16.13 15.48 11.82
C GLY A 221 -15.29 15.13 10.58
N CYS A 222 -13.99 15.46 10.55
CA CYS A 222 -13.13 14.97 9.48
C CYS A 222 -12.84 13.47 9.66
N ASN A 223 -13.29 12.65 8.71
CA ASN A 223 -13.01 11.20 8.73
C ASN A 223 -11.48 10.98 8.66
N ARG A 224 -10.96 10.05 9.47
CA ARG A 224 -9.54 9.67 9.52
C ARG A 224 -8.93 9.37 8.14
N ARG A 225 -9.66 8.74 7.22
CA ARG A 225 -9.18 8.47 5.86
C ARG A 225 -8.96 9.77 5.08
N ARG A 226 -9.92 10.70 5.18
CA ARG A 226 -9.84 12.02 4.55
C ARG A 226 -8.70 12.86 5.16
N ALA A 227 -8.59 12.87 6.49
CA ALA A 227 -7.52 13.57 7.19
C ALA A 227 -6.13 13.09 6.74
N ARG A 228 -5.92 11.77 6.63
CA ARG A 228 -4.65 11.20 6.11
C ARG A 228 -4.35 11.63 4.68
N SER A 229 -5.36 11.71 3.80
CA SER A 229 -5.17 12.20 2.43
C SER A 229 -4.78 13.68 2.40
N ILE A 230 -5.44 14.53 3.19
CA ILE A 230 -5.13 15.97 3.26
C ILE A 230 -3.70 16.19 3.78
N ILE A 231 -3.37 15.58 4.92
CA ILE A 231 -2.02 15.67 5.52
C ILE A 231 -0.97 15.15 4.53
N GLY A 232 -1.23 14.01 3.88
CA GLY A 232 -0.32 13.45 2.88
C GLY A 232 -0.07 14.37 1.68
N MET A 233 -1.09 15.09 1.21
CA MET A 233 -0.92 16.10 0.16
C MET A 233 -0.04 17.26 0.63
N ARG A 234 -0.24 17.76 1.86
CA ARG A 234 0.60 18.84 2.41
C ARG A 234 2.04 18.43 2.65
N VAL A 235 2.28 17.19 3.10
CA VAL A 235 3.63 16.64 3.17
C VAL A 235 4.27 16.59 1.78
N HIS A 236 3.53 16.19 0.75
CA HIS A 236 4.04 16.19 -0.62
C HIS A 236 4.41 17.59 -1.12
N GLU A 237 3.54 18.58 -0.87
CA GLU A 237 3.80 20.00 -1.19
C GLU A 237 5.05 20.52 -0.47
N MET A 238 5.23 20.18 0.81
CA MET A 238 6.40 20.55 1.59
C MET A 238 7.69 19.94 1.02
N LEU A 239 7.67 18.64 0.71
CA LEU A 239 8.82 17.95 0.12
C LEU A 239 9.18 18.54 -1.25
N GLU A 240 8.19 18.86 -2.08
CA GLU A 240 8.41 19.53 -3.36
C GLU A 240 9.00 20.93 -3.18
N TYR A 241 8.51 21.69 -2.20
CA TYR A 241 9.05 23.01 -1.87
C TYR A 241 10.50 22.94 -1.44
N ALA A 242 10.82 22.07 -0.47
CA ALA A 242 12.17 21.86 0.03
C ALA A 242 13.12 21.48 -1.11
N TYR A 243 12.72 20.53 -1.96
CA TYR A 243 13.52 20.12 -3.12
C TYR A 243 13.80 21.28 -4.09
N ARG A 244 12.80 22.13 -4.37
CA ARG A 244 12.97 23.30 -5.25
C ARG A 244 13.81 24.43 -4.63
N HIS A 245 13.96 24.42 -3.31
CA HIS A 245 14.79 25.38 -2.55
C HIS A 245 16.14 24.79 -2.16
N ASP A 246 16.64 23.80 -2.92
CA ASP A 246 18.00 23.25 -2.76
C ASP A 246 18.26 22.64 -1.37
N VAL A 247 17.20 22.18 -0.69
CA VAL A 247 17.32 21.46 0.59
C VAL A 247 17.81 20.05 0.31
N GLU A 248 18.98 19.70 0.83
CA GLU A 248 19.61 18.39 0.77
C GLU A 248 18.95 17.40 1.75
N ALA A 249 18.82 17.81 3.01
CA ALA A 249 18.39 16.97 4.10
C ALA A 249 17.31 17.65 4.95
N LEU A 250 16.33 16.86 5.38
CA LEU A 250 15.28 17.28 6.29
C LEU A 250 15.49 16.66 7.67
N PHE A 251 15.41 17.50 8.69
CA PHE A 251 15.47 17.12 10.09
C PHE A 251 14.06 17.18 10.69
N LEU A 252 13.70 16.12 11.41
CA LEU A 252 12.40 15.95 12.06
C LEU A 252 12.63 15.63 13.53
N GLU A 253 11.73 16.10 14.38
CA GLU A 253 11.76 15.74 15.80
C GLU A 253 11.50 14.23 15.99
N ASN A 254 12.18 13.61 16.97
CA ASN A 254 11.94 12.22 17.31
C ASN A 254 10.68 12.08 18.19
N PRO A 255 9.60 11.41 17.73
CA PRO A 255 8.35 11.30 18.46
C PRO A 255 8.49 10.60 19.82
N GLU A 256 9.42 9.66 19.96
CA GLU A 256 9.65 8.96 21.23
C GLU A 256 10.29 9.88 22.28
N VAL A 257 11.19 10.76 21.83
CA VAL A 257 11.82 11.77 22.68
C VAL A 257 10.77 12.80 23.10
N LEU A 258 9.95 13.30 22.17
CA LEU A 258 8.83 14.20 22.47
C LEU A 258 7.81 13.57 23.42
N GLY A 259 7.48 12.29 23.24
CA GLY A 259 6.58 11.55 24.12
C GLY A 259 7.11 11.45 25.55
N LYS A 260 8.41 11.14 25.71
CA LYS A 260 9.08 11.12 27.02
C LYS A 260 9.16 12.51 27.65
N LEU A 261 9.50 13.54 26.88
CA LEU A 261 9.55 14.93 27.34
C LEU A 261 8.17 15.41 27.80
N LYS A 262 7.11 15.14 27.03
CA LYS A 262 5.73 15.43 27.42
C LYS A 262 5.36 14.78 28.75
N LEU A 263 5.76 13.52 28.96
CA LEU A 263 5.46 12.77 30.18
C LEU A 263 6.25 13.31 31.39
N LEU A 264 7.50 13.72 31.18
CA LEU A 264 8.33 14.40 32.18
C LEU A 264 7.75 15.78 32.54
N TRP A 265 7.29 16.55 31.56
CA TRP A 265 6.69 17.89 31.78
C TRP A 265 5.35 17.82 32.51
N ILE A 266 4.52 16.81 32.20
CA ILE A 266 3.29 16.53 32.97
C ILE A 266 3.64 16.19 34.43
N LYS A 267 4.68 15.39 34.66
CA LYS A 267 5.11 15.01 36.02
C LYS A 267 5.78 16.14 36.79
N SER A 268 6.48 17.04 36.12
CA SER A 268 7.19 18.17 36.75
C SER A 268 6.31 19.40 36.96
N ASN A 269 5.05 19.39 36.48
CA ASN A 269 4.11 20.52 36.56
C ASN A 269 4.65 21.85 35.99
N ASP A 270 5.65 21.77 35.12
CA ASP A 270 6.44 22.91 34.66
C ASP A 270 6.04 23.26 33.22
N ARG A 271 4.99 24.10 33.09
CA ARG A 271 4.64 24.76 31.83
C ARG A 271 5.65 25.88 31.60
N ARG A 272 6.85 25.50 31.13
CA ARG A 272 7.95 26.45 30.90
C ARG A 272 7.56 27.68 30.05
N HIS A 273 6.57 27.56 29.15
CA HIS A 273 6.07 28.68 28.35
C HIS A 273 4.58 28.53 27.95
N GLU A 274 3.91 29.66 27.73
CA GLU A 274 2.49 29.79 27.32
C GLU A 274 2.13 29.19 25.94
N ASN A 275 3.12 28.86 25.11
CA ASN A 275 2.90 28.36 23.74
C ASN A 275 2.79 26.84 23.64
N TYR A 276 3.00 26.10 24.75
CA TYR A 276 2.92 24.64 24.76
C TYR A 276 1.49 24.15 25.07
N ASN A 277 0.75 23.83 24.00
CA ASN A 277 -0.61 23.30 24.06
C ASN A 277 -0.64 21.80 24.40
N TYR A 278 -0.60 21.45 25.69
CA TYR A 278 -1.24 20.20 26.15
C TYR A 278 -2.40 20.50 27.09
N LYS A 279 -3.48 19.72 26.93
CA LYS A 279 -4.70 19.80 27.74
C LYS A 279 -4.38 19.24 29.13
N VAL A 280 -4.44 20.09 30.16
CA VAL A 280 -4.39 19.66 31.55
C VAL A 280 -5.82 19.26 31.91
N SER A 281 -6.02 17.99 32.25
CA SER A 281 -7.26 17.55 32.88
C SER A 281 -7.26 18.11 34.31
N ALA A 282 -8.22 18.95 34.63
CA ALA A 282 -8.54 19.29 36.02
C ALA A 282 -9.13 18.07 36.74
#